data_AF-A0A210PZF7-F1
#
_entry.id   AF-A0A210PZF7-F1
#
_cell.length_a   1.000
_cell.length_b   1.000
_cell.length_c   1.000
_cell.angle_alpha   90.00
_cell.angle_beta   90.00
_cell.angle_gamma   90.00
#
_symmetry.space_group_name_H-M   'P 1'
#
loop_
_entity.id
_entity.type
_entity.pdbx_description
1 polymer ?
#
loop_
_entity_poly.entity_id
_entity_poly.type
_entity_poly.pdbx_seq_one_letter_code
_entity_poly.pdbx_strand_id
1 'polypeptide(L)'
;MGAIDDSYRTVFVVSCKFLEYEWPTFAMKVASRYSFREGRENMNIIILLDDMKQSEFPKLIRDIWHKIRPLHWPNEHNTDKTRLRTARKLFWEKLLKRIRKGNKRLVACSLSESTI
;
A
#
# COMPACT_ATOMS: atom_id res chain seq x y z
N MET A 1 0.49 -3.33 21.75
CA MET A 1 0.59 -2.58 20.48
C MET A 1 0.56 -3.58 19.34
N GLY A 2 0.07 -3.19 18.16
CA GLY A 2 -0.16 -4.11 17.04
C GLY A 2 0.78 -3.82 15.87
N ALA A 3 1.03 -4.82 15.03
CA ALA A 3 2.00 -4.72 13.92
C ALA A 3 1.83 -3.51 13.00
N ILE A 4 0.61 -2.98 12.86
CA ILE A 4 0.35 -1.76 12.06
C ILE A 4 0.89 -0.52 12.77
N ASP A 5 0.64 -0.37 14.07
CA ASP A 5 1.06 0.81 14.86
C ASP A 5 2.57 0.84 15.05
N ASP A 6 3.18 -0.34 15.18
CA ASP A 6 4.63 -0.49 15.36
C ASP A 6 5.39 -0.49 14.02
N SER A 7 4.65 -0.47 12.89
CA SER A 7 5.23 -0.40 11.55
C SER A 7 5.32 1.03 11.05
N TYR A 8 6.45 1.35 10.45
CA TYR A 8 6.63 2.62 9.77
C TYR A 8 5.85 2.69 8.42
N ARG A 9 5.67 1.55 7.75
CA ARG A 9 4.81 1.39 6.57
C ARG A 9 4.08 0.06 6.68
N THR A 10 2.84 0.06 6.23
CA THR A 10 2.06 -1.17 6.06
C THR A 10 1.89 -1.45 4.57
N VAL A 11 2.25 -2.66 4.15
CA VAL A 11 2.11 -3.11 2.76
C VAL A 11 0.98 -4.13 2.67
N PHE A 12 -0.02 -3.84 1.85
CA PHE A 12 -1.14 -4.74 1.57
C PHE A 12 -0.96 -5.35 0.20
N VAL A 13 -0.96 -6.68 0.16
CA VAL A 13 -0.94 -7.44 -1.10
C VAL A 13 -2.36 -7.91 -1.34
N VAL A 14 -3.00 -7.34 -2.37
CA VAL A 14 -4.42 -7.51 -2.65
C VAL A 14 -4.59 -8.28 -3.96
N SER A 15 -5.44 -9.31 -3.89
CA SER A 15 -5.95 -10.09 -5.00
C SER A 15 -7.49 -10.12 -4.93
N CYS A 16 -8.16 -10.62 -5.98
CA CYS A 16 -9.60 -10.86 -5.96
C CYS A 16 -9.99 -11.72 -4.74
N LYS A 17 -9.26 -12.82 -4.51
CA LYS A 17 -9.49 -13.70 -3.35
C LYS A 17 -9.29 -12.99 -2.01
N PHE A 18 -8.29 -12.10 -1.91
CA PHE A 18 -8.11 -11.31 -0.69
C PHE A 18 -9.32 -10.41 -0.43
N LEU A 19 -9.89 -9.78 -1.46
CA LEU A 19 -11.11 -8.97 -1.33
C LEU A 19 -12.33 -9.79 -0.95
N GLU A 20 -12.46 -11.01 -1.46
CA GLU A 20 -13.60 -11.88 -1.16
C GLU A 20 -13.58 -12.43 0.27
N TYR A 21 -12.44 -12.97 0.71
CA TYR A 21 -12.38 -13.76 1.95
C TYR A 21 -11.84 -12.98 3.15
N GLU A 22 -10.78 -12.19 2.95
CA GLU A 22 -10.01 -11.61 4.05
C GLU A 22 -10.36 -10.15 4.32
N TRP A 23 -10.82 -9.45 3.28
CA TRP A 23 -11.05 -8.02 3.34
C TRP A 23 -12.10 -7.58 4.36
N PRO A 24 -13.23 -8.27 4.59
CA PRO A 24 -14.20 -7.82 5.60
C PRO A 24 -13.58 -7.74 7.00
N THR A 25 -12.87 -8.80 7.41
CA THR A 25 -12.16 -8.87 8.70
C THR A 25 -11.04 -7.84 8.76
N PHE A 26 -10.29 -7.71 7.67
CA PHE A 26 -9.17 -6.79 7.57
C PHE A 26 -9.63 -5.31 7.61
N ALA A 27 -10.71 -4.98 6.90
CA ALA A 27 -11.29 -3.64 6.86
C ALA A 27 -11.80 -3.21 8.23
N MET A 28 -12.41 -4.11 9.02
CA MET A 28 -12.78 -3.81 10.40
C MET A 28 -11.55 -3.47 11.27
N LYS A 29 -10.46 -4.25 11.15
CA LYS A 29 -9.22 -4.00 11.88
C LYS A 29 -8.61 -2.65 11.49
N VAL A 30 -8.54 -2.35 10.18
CA VAL A 30 -7.99 -1.08 9.71
C VAL A 30 -8.88 0.11 10.05
N ALA A 31 -10.21 -0.04 9.97
CA ALA A 31 -11.15 1.00 10.37
C ALA A 31 -11.00 1.31 11.86
N SER A 32 -10.83 0.29 12.71
CA SER A 32 -10.60 0.49 14.16
C SER A 32 -9.26 1.18 14.46
N ARG A 33 -8.26 1.03 13.57
CA ARG A 33 -6.92 1.62 13.71
C ARG A 33 -6.73 2.93 12.91
N TYR A 34 -7.80 3.46 12.30
CA TYR A 34 -7.76 4.66 11.45
C TYR A 34 -6.68 4.64 10.35
N SER A 35 -6.20 3.47 9.89
CA SER A 35 -4.99 3.42 9.05
C SER A 35 -5.19 4.13 7.70
N PHE A 36 -6.42 4.25 7.22
CA PHE A 36 -6.80 4.98 6.00
C PHE A 36 -7.50 6.32 6.26
N ARG A 37 -7.33 6.91 7.44
CA ARG A 37 -7.90 8.22 7.81
C ARG A 37 -6.83 9.11 8.46
N GLU A 38 -7.17 10.37 8.69
CA GLU A 38 -6.38 11.30 9.51
C GLU A 38 -4.91 11.47 9.07
N GLY A 39 -4.66 11.46 7.76
CA GLY A 39 -3.32 11.64 7.19
C GLY A 39 -2.46 10.38 7.18
N ARG A 40 -2.93 9.28 7.79
CA ARG A 40 -2.26 7.97 7.80
C ARG A 40 -2.38 7.20 6.48
N GLU A 41 -3.20 7.66 5.53
CA GLU A 41 -3.34 7.02 4.21
C GLU A 41 -1.98 6.86 3.52
N ASN A 42 -1.09 7.83 3.73
CA ASN A 42 0.26 7.84 3.17
C ASN A 42 1.20 6.77 3.72
N MET A 43 0.88 6.15 4.87
CA MET A 43 1.65 5.07 5.50
C MET A 43 1.39 3.70 4.85
N ASN A 44 0.31 3.61 4.08
CA ASN A 44 -0.10 2.37 3.44
C ASN A 44 0.41 2.29 2.01
N ILE A 45 0.80 1.10 1.60
CA ILE A 45 1.15 0.78 0.23
C ILE A 45 0.27 -0.40 -0.19
N ILE A 46 -0.54 -0.22 -1.23
CA ILE A 46 -1.34 -1.31 -1.80
C ILE A 46 -0.63 -1.85 -3.04
N ILE A 47 -0.44 -3.15 -3.09
CA ILE A 47 0.01 -3.93 -4.25
C ILE A 47 -1.19 -4.71 -4.79
N LEU A 48 -1.47 -4.58 -6.08
CA LEU A 48 -2.51 -5.32 -6.78
C LEU A 48 -1.87 -6.48 -7.54
N LEU A 49 -2.22 -7.71 -7.18
CA LEU A 49 -1.76 -8.92 -7.87
C LEU A 49 -2.56 -9.22 -9.13
N ASP A 50 -3.85 -8.88 -9.10
CA ASP A 50 -4.78 -9.05 -10.22
C ASP A 50 -5.10 -7.70 -10.86
N ASP A 51 -5.60 -7.72 -12.10
CA ASP A 51 -6.10 -6.53 -12.78
C ASP A 51 -7.48 -6.14 -12.23
N MET A 52 -7.45 -5.45 -11.09
CA MET A 52 -8.65 -5.01 -10.38
C MET A 52 -8.97 -3.55 -10.68
N LYS A 53 -10.25 -3.27 -10.94
CA LYS A 53 -10.78 -1.93 -11.12
C LYS A 53 -11.05 -1.28 -9.76
N GLN A 54 -10.89 0.04 -9.69
CA GLN A 54 -11.23 0.82 -8.49
C GLN A 54 -12.66 0.55 -8.01
N SER A 55 -13.62 0.30 -8.90
CA SER A 55 -15.02 0.01 -8.56
C SER A 55 -15.20 -1.21 -7.66
N GLU A 56 -14.30 -2.19 -7.75
CA GLU A 56 -14.33 -3.46 -7.01
C GLU A 56 -13.86 -3.28 -5.56
N PHE A 57 -13.22 -2.16 -5.24
CA PHE A 57 -12.80 -1.85 -3.89
C PHE A 57 -13.95 -1.27 -3.06
N PRO A 58 -13.93 -1.49 -1.73
CA PRO A 58 -14.91 -0.84 -0.87
C PRO A 58 -14.79 0.67 -0.85
N LYS A 59 -15.93 1.32 -0.57
CA LYS A 59 -16.11 2.78 -0.67
C LYS A 59 -14.97 3.58 -0.05
N LEU A 60 -14.54 3.22 1.16
CA LEU A 60 -13.44 3.90 1.85
C LEU A 60 -12.16 3.98 1.01
N ILE A 61 -11.76 2.89 0.37
CA ILE A 61 -10.55 2.84 -0.47
C ILE A 61 -10.77 3.56 -1.79
N ARG A 62 -11.98 3.48 -2.35
CA ARG A 62 -12.34 4.21 -3.57
C ARG A 62 -12.22 5.72 -3.36
N ASP A 63 -12.66 6.23 -2.21
CA ASP A 63 -12.66 7.66 -1.89
C ASP A 63 -11.24 8.22 -1.79
N ILE A 64 -10.28 7.41 -1.31
CA ILE A 64 -8.87 7.81 -1.15
C ILE A 64 -7.94 7.22 -2.22
N TRP A 65 -8.50 6.65 -3.29
CA TRP A 65 -7.73 5.97 -4.35
C TRP A 65 -6.62 6.84 -4.93
N HIS A 66 -6.94 8.13 -5.14
CA HIS A 66 -6.02 9.16 -5.63
C HIS A 66 -4.82 9.43 -4.70
N LYS A 67 -4.98 9.17 -3.40
CA LYS A 67 -3.91 9.30 -2.38
C LYS A 67 -3.04 8.05 -2.32
N ILE A 68 -3.65 6.86 -2.33
CA ILE A 68 -2.91 5.60 -2.14
C ILE A 68 -2.07 5.25 -3.38
N ARG A 69 -2.62 5.46 -4.59
CA ARG A 69 -1.98 5.15 -5.89
C ARG A 69 -1.39 3.73 -5.92
N PRO A 70 -2.20 2.66 -6.04
CA PRO A 70 -1.71 1.28 -5.93
C PRO A 70 -0.56 0.93 -6.89
N LEU A 71 0.25 -0.04 -6.52
CA LEU A 71 1.28 -0.62 -7.37
C LEU A 71 0.74 -1.91 -8.01
N HIS A 72 0.70 -1.95 -9.33
CA HIS A 72 0.29 -3.16 -10.05
C HIS A 72 1.48 -4.10 -10.18
N TRP A 73 1.28 -5.36 -9.78
CA TRP A 73 2.23 -6.42 -10.07
C TRP A 73 2.24 -6.67 -11.59
N PRO A 74 3.41 -6.72 -12.23
CA PRO A 74 3.49 -7.02 -13.66
C PRO A 74 3.09 -8.48 -13.90
N ASN A 75 1.88 -8.67 -14.43
CA ASN A 75 1.31 -10.00 -14.70
C ASN A 75 1.87 -10.62 -15.99
N GLU A 76 1.93 -11.95 -16.04
CA GLU A 76 2.73 -12.74 -16.99
C GLU A 76 2.06 -13.02 -18.34
N HIS A 77 0.94 -12.38 -18.67
CA HIS A 77 0.21 -12.66 -19.91
C HIS A 77 0.92 -12.22 -21.21
N ASN A 78 2.18 -11.76 -21.14
CA ASN A 78 2.95 -11.31 -22.29
C ASN A 78 4.14 -12.25 -22.54
N THR A 79 4.23 -12.77 -23.77
CA THR A 79 5.22 -13.75 -24.25
C THR A 79 6.68 -13.26 -24.21
N ASP A 80 6.92 -11.97 -23.99
CA ASP A 80 8.25 -11.37 -23.90
C ASP A 80 8.81 -11.38 -22.45
N LYS A 81 9.60 -12.41 -22.17
CA LYS A 81 10.29 -12.62 -20.88
C LYS A 81 11.22 -11.45 -20.50
N THR A 82 11.80 -10.75 -21.47
CA THR A 82 12.71 -9.63 -21.22
C THR A 82 11.95 -8.41 -20.71
N ARG A 83 10.81 -8.10 -21.32
CA ARG A 83 9.91 -7.03 -20.84
C ARG A 83 9.38 -7.32 -19.43
N LEU A 84 8.99 -8.56 -19.16
CA LEU A 84 8.54 -8.98 -17.83
C LEU A 84 9.62 -8.77 -16.75
N ARG A 85 10.88 -9.15 -17.06
CA ARG A 85 12.01 -8.95 -16.13
C ARG A 85 12.23 -7.47 -15.82
N THR A 86 12.18 -6.62 -16.85
CA THR A 86 12.32 -5.16 -16.68
C THR A 86 11.16 -4.57 -15.88
N ALA A 87 9.93 -4.98 -16.16
CA ALA A 87 8.75 -4.53 -15.43
C ALA A 87 8.81 -4.92 -13.94
N ARG A 88 9.26 -6.15 -13.63
CA ARG A 88 9.51 -6.60 -12.25
C ARG A 88 10.57 -5.78 -11.55
N LYS A 89 11.70 -5.51 -12.22
CA LYS A 89 12.75 -4.65 -11.66
C LYS A 89 12.20 -3.26 -11.31
N LEU A 90 11.46 -2.64 -12.24
CA LEU A 90 10.83 -1.34 -12.03
C LEU A 90 9.78 -1.36 -10.90
N PHE A 91 9.01 -2.44 -10.78
CA PHE A 91 8.07 -2.62 -9.68
C PHE A 91 8.79 -2.60 -8.33
N TRP A 92 9.84 -3.41 -8.18
CA TRP A 92 10.62 -3.48 -6.94
C TRP A 92 11.28 -2.16 -6.59
N GLU A 93 11.86 -1.46 -7.57
CA GLU A 93 12.42 -0.12 -7.37
C GLU A 93 11.37 0.88 -6.87
N LYS A 94 10.17 0.87 -7.47
CA LYS A 94 9.04 1.72 -7.03
C LYS A 94 8.58 1.38 -5.62
N LEU A 95 8.46 0.08 -5.29
CA LEU A 95 8.05 -0.37 -3.97
C LEU A 95 9.07 0.04 -2.90
N LEU A 96 10.36 -0.21 -3.13
CA LEU A 96 11.43 0.15 -2.21
C LEU A 96 11.52 1.67 -2.01
N LYS A 97 11.33 2.46 -3.07
CA LYS A 97 11.22 3.92 -2.96
C LYS A 97 10.01 4.33 -2.12
N ARG A 98 8.87 3.65 -2.32
CA ARG A 98 7.63 3.65 -1.50
C ARG A 98 7.92 3.58 -0.01
N ILE A 99 8.56 2.47 0.34
CA ILE A 99 8.94 2.10 1.70
C ILE A 99 9.92 3.12 2.23
N ARG A 100 11.03 3.43 1.56
CA ARG A 100 12.03 4.40 2.08
C ARG A 100 11.50 5.83 2.28
N LYS A 101 10.51 6.29 1.50
CA LYS A 101 10.08 7.71 1.49
C LYS A 101 9.66 8.23 2.85
N GLY A 102 8.82 7.53 3.56
CA GLY A 102 8.39 7.96 4.89
C GLY A 102 9.41 7.67 6.01
N ASN A 103 10.49 6.89 5.81
CA ASN A 103 11.56 6.81 6.83
C ASN A 103 12.08 8.23 7.06
N LYS A 104 12.16 9.01 5.97
CA LYS A 104 12.50 10.43 6.01
C LYS A 104 11.46 11.30 6.73
N ARG A 105 10.17 10.91 6.76
CA ARG A 105 9.12 11.63 7.50
C ARG A 105 9.22 11.39 9.00
N LEU A 106 9.52 10.16 9.43
CA LEU A 106 9.77 9.87 10.84
C LEU A 106 10.98 10.63 11.36
N VAL A 107 12.10 10.61 10.62
CA VAL A 107 13.31 11.36 10.97
C VAL A 107 13.03 12.87 11.06
N ALA A 108 12.19 13.42 10.19
CA ALA A 108 11.79 14.83 10.25
C ALA A 108 10.90 15.15 11.47
N CYS A 109 9.95 14.28 11.82
CA CYS A 109 9.10 14.46 13.02
C CYS A 109 9.90 14.34 14.32
N SER A 110 10.83 13.38 14.42
CA SER A 110 11.67 13.24 15.62
C SER A 110 12.59 14.45 15.83
N LEU A 111 13.06 15.07 14.75
CA LEU A 111 13.89 16.29 14.82
C LEU A 111 13.08 17.52 15.25
N SER A 112 11.81 17.63 14.83
CA SER A 112 10.93 18.72 15.28
C SER A 112 10.52 18.61 16.75
N GLU A 113 10.37 17.40 17.28
CA GLU A 113 10.06 17.17 18.70
C GLU A 113 11.28 17.40 19.62
N SER A 114 12.50 17.35 19.08
CA SER A 114 13.74 17.55 19.84
C SER A 114 14.17 19.02 19.98
N THR A 115 13.40 19.97 19.44
CA THR A 115 13.74 21.42 19.38
C THR A 115 12.86 22.27 20.29
N ILE A 116 12.29 21.71 21.36
CA ILE A 116 11.54 22.44 22.40
C ILE A 116 12.20 22.21 23.75
#